data_AF-A0A1C6LJJ2-F1
#
_entry.id   AF-A0A1C6LJJ2-F1
#
_cell.length_a   1.000
_cell.length_b   1.000
_cell.length_c   1.000
_cell.angle_alpha   90.00
_cell.angle_beta   90.00
_cell.angle_gamma   90.00
#
_symmetry.space_group_name_H-M   'P 1'
#
loop_
_entity.id
_entity.type
_entity.pdbx_description
1 polymer ?
#
loop_
_entity_poly.entity_id
_entity_poly.type
_entity_poly.pdbx_seq_one_letter_code
_entity_poly.pdbx_strand_id
1 'polypeptide(L)'
;MAVERASQQALADVLVASNRGPVSYSVSGGPSQAGGPGGGSLSAKRGGGGLVSGLSAIANEASPPQAGDGAGGGRAVWVCAALGEGDREAVRRTGGKLNPADTGGQSVRMLDIPEETFADAYNGIANSVLWFVHHMLYETPLEPSFDAEFERQWASYERYNAAFAEALAEEAAQGATVLVQDYHLTLVPGLLRERRPDLRIGHFSHTPWAPPDYYRMLPDTVAREVLRGILGTDRAAFLTRRWARGFADCCADVLGATVAEDESTGELEVSCDGRTTRLGVHGLGADAQFLRERAGQDDVEERIAMLREEIGSDADGRPRRTIVRVDRTELSKNIVRGLHAYGRLLTDRPEWRGRVVHLALAYPSRQDLAVYREYMSEVSRVADEINSTYGTPDWTPVVLFLKDDFARSLAAYRLADVALVNPIRDGMNLVAKEVPVVSDDGCALVLSREAGAYAELGADSFVVNPYDIGDTARALHEALTLEHGHRAERTKKLAAAATATPPTRWFLDQLEALRDA
;
A
#
# COMPACT_ATOMS: atom_id res chain seq x y z
N MET A 1 35.19 -0.07 43.49
CA MET A 1 34.44 -1.02 42.64
C MET A 1 33.04 -0.49 42.38
N ALA A 2 32.92 0.60 41.63
CA ALA A 2 31.63 1.19 41.25
C ALA A 2 31.83 2.07 40.02
N VAL A 3 32.15 1.45 38.88
CA VAL A 3 32.08 2.05 37.55
C VAL A 3 31.66 0.92 36.60
N GLU A 4 30.80 1.25 35.63
CA GLU A 4 30.24 0.38 34.57
C GLU A 4 29.09 -0.57 34.96
N ARG A 5 27.91 0.02 35.20
CA ARG A 5 26.70 -0.49 34.54
C ARG A 5 26.34 0.48 33.42
N ALA A 6 27.04 0.37 32.29
CA ALA A 6 26.44 0.80 31.04
C ALA A 6 25.14 0.02 30.91
N SER A 7 24.03 0.74 30.71
CA SER A 7 22.72 0.18 30.43
C SER A 7 22.83 -0.77 29.24
N GLN A 8 22.98 -2.08 29.48
CA GLN A 8 22.82 -3.11 28.45
C GLN A 8 21.41 -2.98 27.91
N GLN A 9 21.32 -2.42 26.71
CA GLN A 9 20.06 -2.23 26.03
C GLN A 9 19.53 -3.61 25.66
N ALA A 10 18.36 -3.99 26.19
CA ALA A 10 17.77 -5.28 25.87
C ALA A 10 17.41 -5.34 24.38
N LEU A 11 18.06 -6.25 23.65
CA LEU A 11 17.85 -6.50 22.22
C LEU A 11 16.43 -7.05 21.95
N ALA A 12 15.97 -6.95 20.71
CA ALA A 12 14.64 -7.34 20.27
C ALA A 12 14.60 -8.73 19.64
N ASP A 13 13.56 -9.51 19.94
CA ASP A 13 13.32 -10.84 19.35
C ASP A 13 12.52 -10.77 18.05
N VAL A 14 11.74 -9.70 17.86
CA VAL A 14 10.99 -9.42 16.64
C VAL A 14 11.27 -8.00 16.17
N LEU A 15 11.59 -7.84 14.90
CA LEU A 15 11.86 -6.55 14.30
C LEU A 15 11.03 -6.38 13.03
N VAL A 16 10.55 -5.16 12.81
CA VAL A 16 9.91 -4.74 11.56
C VAL A 16 10.68 -3.57 10.99
N ALA A 17 10.93 -3.58 9.68
CA ALA A 17 11.49 -2.46 8.96
C ALA A 17 10.56 -2.01 7.84
N SER A 18 10.22 -0.73 7.82
CA SER A 18 9.49 -0.10 6.73
C SER A 18 9.90 1.35 6.61
N ASN A 19 9.83 1.94 5.42
CA ASN A 19 10.16 3.36 5.24
C ASN A 19 9.37 4.25 6.21
N ARG A 20 8.05 4.05 6.27
CA ARG A 20 7.14 4.80 7.17
C ARG A 20 6.88 4.02 8.45
N GLY A 21 7.06 4.69 9.60
CA GLY A 21 6.72 4.17 10.92
C GLY A 21 5.27 4.46 11.36
N PRO A 22 4.92 4.16 12.62
CA PRO A 22 3.55 4.31 13.15
C PRO A 22 3.18 5.75 13.52
N VAL A 23 4.15 6.69 13.49
CA VAL A 23 3.96 8.07 13.92
C VAL A 23 4.70 9.02 12.98
N SER A 24 4.13 10.21 12.80
CA SER A 24 4.78 11.35 12.16
C SER A 24 4.71 12.57 13.08
N TYR A 25 5.76 13.37 13.09
CA TYR A 25 5.85 14.58 13.91
C TYR A 25 5.76 15.84 13.05
N SER A 26 5.11 16.87 13.60
CA SER A 26 5.10 18.22 13.04
C SER A 26 5.61 19.23 14.07
N VAL A 27 6.42 20.20 13.62
CA VAL A 27 6.90 21.30 14.47
C VAL A 27 5.85 22.40 14.53
N SER A 28 5.49 22.83 15.74
CA SER A 28 4.61 23.97 15.99
C SER A 28 5.39 25.08 16.70
N GLY A 29 5.36 26.29 16.12
CA GLY A 29 6.09 27.48 16.57
C GLY A 29 7.28 27.83 15.66
N GLY A 30 7.25 29.01 15.01
CA GLY A 30 8.33 29.49 14.14
C GLY A 30 9.61 29.86 14.90
N PRO A 31 10.72 30.16 14.20
CA PRO A 31 11.98 30.53 14.85
C PRO A 31 11.78 31.77 15.73
N SER A 32 12.11 31.68 17.01
CA SER A 32 12.10 32.84 17.90
C SER A 32 13.12 33.87 17.42
N GLN A 33 12.70 35.13 17.23
CA GLN A 33 13.57 36.27 16.89
C GLN A 33 14.54 36.69 18.02
N ALA A 34 14.89 35.80 18.94
CA ALA A 34 15.92 36.02 19.94
C ALA A 34 16.80 34.77 19.97
N GLY A 35 18.10 34.93 19.74
CA GLY A 35 19.09 33.86 19.52
C GLY A 35 19.36 32.93 20.71
N GLY A 36 18.32 32.26 21.23
CA GLY A 36 18.41 31.05 22.03
C GLY A 36 18.05 29.82 21.19
N PRO A 37 18.37 28.59 21.63
CA PRO A 37 18.01 27.37 20.91
C PRO A 37 16.48 27.25 20.87
N GLY A 38 15.89 27.63 19.73
CA GLY A 38 14.45 27.65 19.51
C GLY A 38 13.89 26.24 19.41
N GLY A 39 13.56 25.63 20.56
CA GLY A 39 12.88 24.35 20.62
C GLY A 39 11.39 24.52 20.37
N GLY A 40 10.96 24.52 19.10
CA GLY A 40 9.53 24.42 18.75
C GLY A 40 8.88 23.20 19.40
N SER A 41 7.60 23.27 19.76
CA SER A 41 6.89 22.10 20.30
C SER A 41 6.66 21.06 19.19
N LEU A 42 6.88 19.78 19.50
CA LEU A 42 6.58 18.68 18.57
C LEU A 42 5.18 18.15 18.86
N SER A 43 4.39 17.99 17.81
CA SER A 43 3.09 17.30 17.88
C SER A 43 3.20 15.97 17.14
N ALA A 44 2.87 14.88 17.84
CA ALA A 44 2.84 13.53 17.28
C ALA A 44 1.46 13.24 16.67
N LYS A 45 1.46 12.67 15.46
CA LYS A 45 0.26 12.14 14.80
C LYS A 45 0.49 10.67 14.48
N ARG A 46 -0.33 9.80 15.07
CA ARG A 46 -0.26 8.36 14.78
C ARG A 46 -0.88 8.06 13.42
N GLY A 47 -0.19 7.25 12.63
CA GLY A 47 -0.73 6.66 11.42
C GLY A 47 -1.57 5.43 11.76
N GLY A 48 -2.64 5.20 10.99
CA GLY A 48 -3.27 3.88 10.91
C GLY A 48 -2.59 3.02 9.84
N GLY A 49 -2.95 1.73 9.77
CA GLY A 49 -2.51 0.83 8.70
C GLY A 49 -2.30 -0.61 9.16
N GLY A 50 -2.17 -1.52 8.20
CA GLY A 50 -2.13 -2.95 8.50
C GLY A 50 -0.95 -3.41 9.37
N LEU A 51 0.22 -2.81 9.18
CA LEU A 51 1.40 -3.08 10.01
C LEU A 51 1.24 -2.58 11.45
N VAL A 52 0.53 -1.47 11.66
CA VAL A 52 0.24 -0.94 13.02
C VAL A 52 -0.66 -1.94 13.77
N SER A 53 -1.69 -2.47 13.12
CA SER A 53 -2.60 -3.47 13.69
C SER A 53 -1.88 -4.79 13.99
N GLY A 54 -1.02 -5.24 13.08
CA GLY A 54 -0.20 -6.45 13.25
C GLY A 54 0.78 -6.33 14.43
N LEU A 55 1.56 -5.25 14.50
CA LEU A 55 2.53 -5.04 15.58
C LEU A 55 1.87 -4.82 16.95
N SER A 56 0.68 -4.23 16.99
CA SER A 56 -0.08 -4.08 18.23
C SER A 56 -0.51 -5.44 18.80
N ALA A 57 -0.76 -6.45 17.95
CA ALA A 57 -1.06 -7.80 18.42
C ALA A 57 0.14 -8.46 19.11
N ILE A 58 1.37 -8.30 18.56
CA ILE A 58 2.59 -8.76 19.24
C ILE A 58 2.77 -8.05 20.59
N ALA A 59 2.59 -6.72 20.62
CA ALA A 59 2.76 -5.94 21.84
C ALA A 59 1.78 -6.35 22.96
N ASN A 60 0.57 -6.79 22.60
CA ASN A 60 -0.44 -7.28 23.54
C ASN A 60 -0.17 -8.71 24.04
N GLU A 61 0.42 -9.57 23.19
CA GLU A 61 0.90 -10.91 23.60
C GLU A 61 2.12 -10.80 24.55
N ALA A 62 2.92 -9.74 24.43
CA ALA A 62 4.05 -9.43 25.31
C ALA A 62 3.65 -8.82 26.67
N SER A 63 2.58 -9.33 27.30
CA SER A 63 2.29 -9.05 28.71
C SER A 63 3.45 -9.52 29.61
N PRO A 64 3.74 -8.85 30.74
CA PRO A 64 4.92 -9.18 31.55
C PRO A 64 4.86 -10.64 32.01
N PRO A 65 5.99 -11.38 32.02
CA PRO A 65 5.99 -12.76 32.45
C PRO A 65 5.48 -12.83 33.90
N GLN A 66 4.52 -13.72 34.16
CA GLN A 66 4.33 -14.20 35.51
C GLN A 66 5.64 -14.87 35.94
N ALA A 67 6.15 -14.53 37.12
CA ALA A 67 7.41 -15.04 37.63
C ALA A 67 7.36 -16.57 37.73
N GLY A 68 7.92 -17.28 36.74
CA GLY A 68 7.98 -18.75 36.77
C GLY A 68 8.16 -19.44 35.41
N ASP A 69 7.65 -18.88 34.32
CA ASP A 69 7.62 -19.59 33.04
C ASP A 69 8.64 -19.01 32.03
N GLY A 70 9.62 -19.84 31.65
CA GLY A 70 10.72 -19.51 30.74
C GLY A 70 10.34 -19.41 29.25
N ALA A 71 9.13 -18.97 28.92
CA ALA A 71 8.70 -18.69 27.55
C ALA A 71 8.56 -17.17 27.38
N GLY A 72 9.53 -16.56 26.69
CA GLY A 72 9.72 -15.12 26.59
C GLY A 72 8.58 -14.39 25.90
N GLY A 73 7.96 -13.43 26.61
CA GLY A 73 7.26 -12.31 25.97
C GLY A 73 8.30 -11.44 25.26
N GLY A 74 8.50 -11.68 23.97
CA GLY A 74 9.58 -11.08 23.19
C GLY A 74 9.39 -9.58 22.94
N ARG A 75 10.49 -8.83 22.97
CA ARG A 75 10.49 -7.39 22.69
C ARG A 75 10.42 -7.15 21.18
N ALA A 76 9.46 -6.34 20.73
CA ALA A 76 9.34 -5.93 19.33
C ALA A 76 9.93 -4.53 19.09
N VAL A 77 10.67 -4.33 18.00
CA VAL A 77 11.19 -3.01 17.56
C VAL A 77 10.78 -2.72 16.12
N TRP A 78 10.28 -1.52 15.86
CA TRP A 78 10.00 -1.03 14.51
C TRP A 78 11.05 -0.01 14.06
N VAL A 79 11.84 -0.35 13.05
CA VAL A 79 12.80 0.55 12.39
C VAL A 79 12.13 1.29 11.22
N CYS A 80 12.22 2.62 11.19
CA CYS A 80 11.65 3.47 10.14
C CYS A 80 12.52 4.69 9.83
N ALA A 81 12.25 5.41 8.74
CA ALA A 81 12.95 6.64 8.38
C ALA A 81 12.18 7.89 8.86
N ALA A 82 12.90 8.95 9.19
CA ALA A 82 12.33 10.29 9.33
C ALA A 82 11.85 10.81 7.96
N LEU A 83 10.58 11.22 7.85
CA LEU A 83 9.98 11.61 6.56
C LEU A 83 9.97 13.13 6.32
N GLY A 84 10.28 13.92 7.33
CA GLY A 84 10.32 15.37 7.24
C GLY A 84 10.94 16.01 8.47
N GLU A 85 10.96 17.34 8.50
CA GLU A 85 11.73 18.07 9.51
C GLU A 85 11.23 17.86 10.96
N GLY A 86 9.92 17.66 11.14
CA GLY A 86 9.38 17.30 12.46
C GLY A 86 9.90 15.96 12.97
N ASP A 87 10.01 14.96 12.08
CA ASP A 87 10.55 13.64 12.42
C ASP A 87 12.06 13.74 12.71
N ARG A 88 12.81 14.50 11.91
CA ARG A 88 14.25 14.72 12.13
C ARG A 88 14.51 15.41 13.46
N GLU A 89 13.69 16.40 13.82
CA GLU A 89 13.74 17.04 15.14
C GLU A 89 13.41 16.05 16.27
N ALA A 90 12.44 15.16 16.07
CA ALA A 90 12.15 14.09 17.03
C ALA A 90 13.35 13.14 17.21
N VAL A 91 14.02 12.77 16.11
CA VAL A 91 15.25 11.95 16.16
C VAL A 91 16.36 12.68 16.91
N ARG A 92 16.62 13.97 16.62
CA ARG A 92 17.63 14.78 17.33
C ARG A 92 17.39 14.84 18.84
N ARG A 93 16.13 14.93 19.28
CA ARG A 93 15.76 14.96 20.72
C ARG A 93 15.89 13.62 21.42
N THR A 94 15.69 12.52 20.68
CA THR A 94 15.56 11.18 21.27
C THR A 94 16.74 10.25 20.97
N GLY A 95 17.68 10.67 20.12
CA GLY A 95 18.69 9.79 19.56
C GLY A 95 18.09 8.69 18.68
N GLY A 96 16.92 8.95 18.08
CA GLY A 96 16.20 8.02 17.20
C GLY A 96 15.31 7.01 17.91
N LYS A 97 15.34 6.89 19.24
CA LYS A 97 14.45 5.98 19.99
C LYS A 97 13.23 6.74 20.49
N LEU A 98 12.14 6.66 19.74
CA LEU A 98 10.95 7.49 19.99
C LEU A 98 10.27 7.16 21.32
N ASN A 99 9.55 8.14 21.86
CA ASN A 99 8.79 7.97 23.09
C ASN A 99 7.61 7.00 22.87
N PRO A 100 7.49 5.90 23.63
CA PRO A 100 6.36 4.98 23.53
C PRO A 100 4.98 5.65 23.69
N ALA A 101 4.89 6.76 24.43
CA ALA A 101 3.65 7.52 24.55
C ALA A 101 3.17 8.08 23.20
N ASP A 102 4.08 8.39 22.27
CA ASP A 102 3.74 8.91 20.95
C ASP A 102 3.38 7.79 19.98
N THR A 103 4.01 6.62 20.14
CA THR A 103 3.94 5.48 19.21
C THR A 103 2.87 4.45 19.56
N GLY A 104 2.06 4.70 20.60
CA GLY A 104 1.03 3.76 21.04
C GLY A 104 1.59 2.56 21.81
N GLY A 105 2.67 2.77 22.55
CA GLY A 105 3.34 1.75 23.35
C GLY A 105 4.41 0.97 22.58
N GLN A 106 4.56 1.19 21.28
CA GLN A 106 5.49 0.45 20.43
C GLN A 106 6.93 1.00 20.58
N SER A 107 7.92 0.11 20.64
CA SER A 107 9.33 0.53 20.58
C SER A 107 9.70 0.86 19.13
N VAL A 108 10.01 2.12 18.84
CA VAL A 108 10.33 2.58 17.48
C VAL A 108 11.73 3.17 17.43
N ARG A 109 12.51 2.74 16.44
CA ARG A 109 13.79 3.33 16.05
C ARG A 109 13.61 4.08 14.73
N MET A 110 13.67 5.40 14.79
CA MET A 110 13.56 6.28 13.63
C MET A 110 14.96 6.75 13.19
N LEU A 111 15.25 6.62 11.90
CA LEU A 111 16.55 6.89 11.29
C LEU A 111 16.56 8.29 10.67
N ASP A 112 17.55 9.10 11.04
CA ASP A 112 17.83 10.40 10.42
C ASP A 112 18.75 10.21 9.21
N ILE A 113 18.18 9.74 8.10
CA ILE A 113 18.91 9.53 6.84
C ILE A 113 19.11 10.88 6.16
N PRO A 114 20.32 11.27 5.70
CA PRO A 114 20.56 12.55 5.05
C PRO A 114 19.53 12.87 3.96
N GLU A 115 19.04 14.11 3.92
CA GLU A 115 17.90 14.50 3.08
C GLU A 115 18.11 14.18 1.59
N GLU A 116 19.29 14.46 1.06
CA GLU A 116 19.65 14.11 -0.32
C GLU A 116 19.62 12.59 -0.56
N THR A 117 20.20 11.80 0.35
CA THR A 117 20.18 10.33 0.25
C THR A 117 18.75 9.80 0.33
N PHE A 118 17.92 10.36 1.21
CA PHE A 118 16.50 9.99 1.31
C PHE A 118 15.74 10.35 0.04
N ALA A 119 15.89 11.58 -0.48
CA ALA A 119 15.19 12.03 -1.68
C ALA A 119 15.55 11.18 -2.90
N ASP A 120 16.84 10.97 -3.15
CA ASP A 120 17.33 10.14 -4.26
C ASP A 120 16.87 8.68 -4.13
N ALA A 121 16.95 8.09 -2.94
CA ALA A 121 16.55 6.70 -2.71
C ALA A 121 15.02 6.49 -2.76
N TYR A 122 14.28 7.31 -2.00
CA TYR A 122 12.84 7.16 -1.83
C TYR A 122 12.06 7.69 -3.02
N ASN A 123 12.34 8.92 -3.49
CA ASN A 123 11.61 9.52 -4.62
C ASN A 123 12.18 9.08 -5.96
N GLY A 124 13.52 9.10 -6.11
CA GLY A 124 14.20 8.71 -7.36
C GLY A 124 14.09 7.21 -7.65
N ILE A 125 14.76 6.37 -6.86
CA ILE A 125 14.80 4.94 -7.14
C ILE A 125 13.51 4.21 -6.78
N ALA A 126 13.05 4.28 -5.53
CA ALA A 126 11.93 3.46 -5.10
C ALA A 126 10.62 3.91 -5.77
N ASN A 127 10.22 5.16 -5.55
CA ASN A 127 8.93 5.66 -6.00
C ASN A 127 8.87 6.02 -7.49
N SER A 128 10.00 6.14 -8.20
CA SER A 128 10.00 6.32 -9.65
C SER A 128 10.48 5.05 -10.35
N VAL A 129 11.75 4.66 -10.22
CA VAL A 129 12.29 3.51 -10.98
C VAL A 129 11.60 2.19 -10.66
N LEU A 130 11.68 1.71 -9.41
CA LEU A 130 11.12 0.41 -9.04
C LEU A 130 9.59 0.40 -9.14
N TRP A 131 8.93 1.49 -8.74
CA TRP A 131 7.49 1.65 -8.92
C TRP A 131 7.07 1.49 -10.38
N PHE A 132 7.72 2.18 -11.31
CA PHE A 132 7.38 2.14 -12.74
C PHE A 132 7.71 0.80 -13.37
N VAL A 133 8.80 0.16 -12.95
CA VAL A 133 9.12 -1.22 -13.38
C VAL A 133 8.02 -2.18 -12.94
N HIS A 134 7.73 -2.23 -11.64
CA HIS A 134 6.77 -3.17 -11.07
C HIS A 134 5.33 -2.98 -11.60
N HIS A 135 4.94 -1.74 -11.88
CA HIS A 135 3.60 -1.42 -12.40
C HIS A 135 3.54 -1.33 -13.93
N MET A 136 4.67 -1.49 -14.62
CA MET A 136 4.78 -1.39 -16.08
C MET A 136 4.27 -0.05 -16.64
N LEU A 137 4.79 1.06 -16.10
CA LEU A 137 4.29 2.42 -16.36
C LEU A 137 5.13 3.25 -17.33
N TYR A 138 6.25 2.73 -17.82
CA TYR A 138 7.12 3.52 -18.69
C TYR A 138 6.55 3.67 -20.09
N GLU A 139 6.66 4.88 -20.60
CA GLU A 139 6.51 5.17 -22.02
C GLU A 139 7.83 4.83 -22.72
N THR A 140 8.00 3.57 -23.09
CA THR A 140 9.30 3.00 -23.52
C THR A 140 10.07 3.75 -24.62
N PRO A 141 9.45 4.54 -25.53
CA PRO A 141 10.20 5.39 -26.45
C PRO A 141 10.92 6.58 -25.81
N LEU A 142 10.54 6.97 -24.60
CA LEU A 142 11.05 8.15 -23.88
C LEU A 142 11.77 7.79 -22.58
N GLU A 143 11.29 6.76 -21.88
CA GLU A 143 11.77 6.34 -20.57
C GLU A 143 11.81 4.81 -20.46
N PRO A 144 12.64 4.22 -19.58
CA PRO A 144 13.59 4.86 -18.66
C PRO A 144 14.88 5.34 -19.36
N SER A 145 15.56 6.29 -18.72
CA SER A 145 16.96 6.65 -19.01
C SER A 145 17.81 6.32 -17.79
N PHE A 146 18.85 5.50 -17.97
CA PHE A 146 19.81 5.14 -16.92
C PHE A 146 21.12 5.87 -17.18
N ASP A 147 21.19 7.12 -16.74
CA ASP A 147 22.34 8.02 -16.90
C ASP A 147 23.09 8.27 -15.58
N ALA A 148 23.97 9.28 -15.55
CA ALA A 148 24.74 9.63 -14.36
C ALA A 148 23.88 10.08 -13.17
N GLU A 149 22.68 10.61 -13.41
CA GLU A 149 21.74 10.92 -12.33
C GLU A 149 21.17 9.64 -11.74
N PHE A 150 20.77 8.68 -12.57
CA PHE A 150 20.37 7.36 -12.10
C PHE A 150 21.47 6.68 -11.27
N GLU A 151 22.73 6.71 -11.72
CA GLU A 151 23.86 6.12 -10.98
C GLU A 151 24.03 6.75 -9.58
N ARG A 152 23.93 8.08 -9.48
CA ARG A 152 23.97 8.80 -8.20
C ARG A 152 22.80 8.38 -7.30
N GLN A 153 21.60 8.31 -7.86
CA GLN A 153 20.40 7.92 -7.12
C GLN A 153 20.46 6.47 -6.65
N TRP A 154 21.01 5.57 -7.46
CA TRP A 154 21.24 4.17 -7.09
C TRP A 154 22.21 4.06 -5.90
N ALA A 155 23.32 4.79 -5.92
CA ALA A 155 24.25 4.82 -4.79
C ALA A 155 23.59 5.37 -3.50
N SER A 156 22.66 6.31 -3.62
CA SER A 156 21.83 6.76 -2.49
C SER A 156 20.88 5.67 -2.00
N TYR A 157 20.28 4.89 -2.90
CA TYR A 157 19.42 3.76 -2.56
C TYR A 157 20.17 2.64 -1.82
N GLU A 158 21.41 2.35 -2.22
CA GLU A 158 22.30 1.43 -1.49
C GLU A 158 22.59 1.95 -0.08
N ARG A 159 22.99 3.23 0.07
CA ARG A 159 23.24 3.85 1.38
C ARG A 159 22.00 3.85 2.28
N TYR A 160 20.84 4.14 1.71
CA TYR A 160 19.55 4.10 2.40
C TYR A 160 19.27 2.70 2.95
N ASN A 161 19.38 1.66 2.12
CA ASN A 161 19.19 0.27 2.54
C ASN A 161 20.23 -0.18 3.57
N ALA A 162 21.50 0.23 3.42
CA ALA A 162 22.56 -0.07 4.37
C ALA A 162 22.28 0.51 5.76
N ALA A 163 21.73 1.73 5.85
CA ALA A 163 21.35 2.34 7.13
C ALA A 163 20.26 1.54 7.86
N PHE A 164 19.27 1.00 7.13
CA PHE A 164 18.26 0.10 7.70
C PHE A 164 18.87 -1.23 8.15
N ALA A 165 19.70 -1.85 7.32
CA ALA A 165 20.36 -3.12 7.66
C ALA A 165 21.23 -2.99 8.91
N GLU A 166 21.98 -1.89 9.06
CA GLU A 166 22.81 -1.62 10.24
C GLU A 166 21.95 -1.44 11.50
N ALA A 167 20.90 -0.62 11.43
CA ALA A 167 20.00 -0.40 12.55
C ALA A 167 19.30 -1.69 13.00
N LEU A 168 18.92 -2.56 12.06
CA LEU A 168 18.36 -3.88 12.38
C LEU A 168 19.39 -4.79 13.04
N ALA A 169 20.63 -4.83 12.54
CA ALA A 169 21.70 -5.64 13.10
C ALA A 169 22.05 -5.24 14.54
N GLU A 170 21.98 -3.93 14.86
CA GLU A 170 22.22 -3.39 16.20
C GLU A 170 21.09 -3.69 17.19
N GLU A 171 19.83 -3.67 16.75
CA GLU A 171 18.67 -3.87 17.64
C GLU A 171 18.32 -5.36 17.83
N ALA A 172 18.74 -6.24 16.91
CA ALA A 172 18.32 -7.64 16.89
C ALA A 172 19.07 -8.53 17.89
N ALA A 173 18.32 -9.27 18.70
CA ALA A 173 18.86 -10.35 19.54
C ALA A 173 19.41 -11.50 18.68
N GLN A 174 20.16 -12.42 19.29
CA GLN A 174 20.62 -13.63 18.60
C GLN A 174 19.40 -14.45 18.14
N GLY A 175 19.34 -14.82 16.86
CA GLY A 175 18.24 -15.63 16.31
C GLY A 175 16.89 -14.90 16.18
N ALA A 176 16.89 -13.56 16.29
CA ALA A 176 15.66 -12.77 16.17
C ALA A 176 15.01 -12.90 14.78
N THR A 177 13.70 -12.62 14.75
CA THR A 177 12.90 -12.59 13.52
C THR A 177 12.80 -11.16 12.99
N VAL A 178 13.10 -10.94 11.72
CA VAL A 178 13.09 -9.63 11.07
C VAL A 178 12.15 -9.65 9.87
N LEU A 179 11.15 -8.78 9.86
CA LEU A 179 10.24 -8.57 8.73
C LEU A 179 10.56 -7.24 8.03
N VAL A 180 11.13 -7.34 6.83
CA VAL A 180 11.41 -6.20 5.95
C VAL A 180 10.22 -5.96 5.02
N GLN A 181 9.75 -4.72 4.95
CA GLN A 181 8.54 -4.37 4.23
C GLN A 181 8.85 -3.52 3.00
N ASP A 182 8.36 -4.01 1.87
CA ASP A 182 8.15 -3.33 0.59
C ASP A 182 9.40 -3.06 -0.27
N TYR A 183 9.15 -2.54 -1.47
CA TYR A 183 10.16 -2.29 -2.51
C TYR A 183 11.14 -1.16 -2.17
N HIS A 184 10.96 -0.41 -1.08
CA HIS A 184 11.94 0.59 -0.63
C HIS A 184 13.19 -0.08 0.00
N LEU A 185 13.03 -1.31 0.49
CA LEU A 185 14.02 -2.00 1.31
C LEU A 185 14.46 -3.34 0.69
N THR A 186 14.47 -3.44 -0.63
CA THR A 186 14.77 -4.71 -1.33
C THR A 186 16.19 -5.20 -1.09
N LEU A 187 17.15 -4.32 -0.76
CA LEU A 187 18.55 -4.72 -0.53
C LEU A 187 18.82 -5.10 0.92
N VAL A 188 17.96 -4.67 1.86
CA VAL A 188 18.12 -4.92 3.30
C VAL A 188 18.32 -6.40 3.63
N PRO A 189 17.54 -7.37 3.10
CA PRO A 189 17.70 -8.76 3.55
C PRO A 189 19.07 -9.35 3.20
N GLY A 190 19.59 -9.08 1.99
CA GLY A 190 20.94 -9.48 1.60
C GLY A 190 22.02 -8.85 2.48
N LEU A 191 21.97 -7.52 2.66
CA LEU A 191 22.92 -6.78 3.50
C LEU A 191 22.89 -7.22 4.96
N LEU A 192 21.71 -7.54 5.48
CA LEU A 192 21.51 -7.98 6.86
C LEU A 192 21.99 -9.43 7.04
N ARG A 193 21.71 -10.32 6.08
CA ARG A 193 22.15 -11.72 6.12
C ARG A 193 23.67 -11.85 6.17
N GLU A 194 24.40 -11.00 5.44
CA GLU A 194 25.87 -10.97 5.48
C GLU A 194 26.41 -10.59 6.86
N ARG A 195 25.75 -9.66 7.55
CA ARG A 195 26.15 -9.16 8.89
C ARG A 195 25.74 -10.10 10.02
N ARG A 196 24.54 -10.68 9.89
CA ARG A 196 23.83 -11.41 10.93
C ARG A 196 23.25 -12.70 10.35
N PRO A 197 24.11 -13.70 10.05
CA PRO A 197 23.67 -14.96 9.47
C PRO A 197 22.77 -15.78 10.40
N ASP A 198 22.68 -15.41 11.69
CA ASP A 198 21.84 -16.05 12.69
C ASP A 198 20.35 -15.67 12.62
N LEU A 199 19.99 -14.58 11.94
CA LEU A 199 18.62 -14.06 11.97
C LEU A 199 17.67 -14.86 11.08
N ARG A 200 16.38 -14.82 11.42
CA ARG A 200 15.30 -15.29 10.54
C ARG A 200 14.73 -14.08 9.82
N ILE A 201 14.93 -13.97 8.52
CA ILE A 201 14.65 -12.75 7.75
C ILE A 201 13.54 -13.03 6.74
N GLY A 202 12.47 -12.25 6.83
CA GLY A 202 11.41 -12.20 5.83
C GLY A 202 11.37 -10.88 5.07
N HIS A 203 10.89 -10.92 3.83
CA HIS A 203 10.54 -9.75 3.04
C HIS A 203 9.10 -9.86 2.53
N PHE A 204 8.35 -8.76 2.53
CA PHE A 204 7.03 -8.71 1.91
C PHE A 204 6.96 -7.61 0.84
N SER A 205 6.58 -7.96 -0.39
CA SER A 205 6.36 -7.00 -1.49
C SER A 205 4.89 -6.59 -1.59
N HIS A 206 4.60 -5.30 -1.42
CA HIS A 206 3.22 -4.78 -1.49
C HIS A 206 2.81 -4.37 -2.91
N THR A 207 3.75 -4.30 -3.84
CA THR A 207 3.51 -3.98 -5.25
C THR A 207 3.31 -5.25 -6.08
N PRO A 208 2.83 -5.12 -7.33
CA PRO A 208 3.00 -6.18 -8.32
C PRO A 208 4.49 -6.52 -8.50
N TRP A 209 4.75 -7.65 -9.15
CA TRP A 209 6.07 -7.93 -9.72
C TRP A 209 5.99 -7.89 -11.26
N ALA A 210 7.00 -7.33 -11.90
CA ALA A 210 7.09 -7.22 -13.35
C ALA A 210 7.47 -8.59 -13.96
N PRO A 211 6.97 -8.96 -15.14
CA PRO A 211 7.47 -10.13 -15.84
C PRO A 211 8.94 -9.92 -16.26
N PRO A 212 9.72 -10.99 -16.50
CA PRO A 212 11.14 -10.89 -16.83
C PRO A 212 11.44 -9.92 -17.98
N ASP A 213 10.68 -9.98 -19.08
CA ASP A 213 10.89 -9.12 -20.25
C ASP A 213 10.85 -7.62 -19.93
N TYR A 214 10.00 -7.21 -18.98
CA TYR A 214 9.89 -5.82 -18.57
C TYR A 214 10.89 -5.49 -17.45
N TYR A 215 11.14 -6.43 -16.54
CA TYR A 215 12.10 -6.27 -15.44
C TYR A 215 13.53 -6.05 -15.96
N ARG A 216 13.90 -6.71 -17.07
CA ARG A 216 15.21 -6.59 -17.73
C ARG A 216 15.48 -5.23 -18.39
N MET A 217 14.57 -4.28 -18.30
CA MET A 217 14.89 -2.89 -18.61
C MET A 217 15.85 -2.28 -17.60
N LEU A 218 15.80 -2.72 -16.32
CA LEU A 218 16.78 -2.29 -15.32
C LEU A 218 18.21 -2.66 -15.78
N PRO A 219 19.23 -1.82 -15.50
CA PRO A 219 20.61 -2.20 -15.73
C PRO A 219 20.94 -3.53 -15.06
N ASP A 220 21.70 -4.40 -15.74
CA ASP A 220 21.93 -5.79 -15.29
C ASP A 220 22.43 -5.86 -13.84
N THR A 221 23.36 -4.99 -13.45
CA THR A 221 23.87 -4.93 -12.07
C THR A 221 22.76 -4.65 -11.06
N VAL A 222 21.93 -3.63 -11.34
CA VAL A 222 20.82 -3.18 -10.49
C VAL A 222 19.76 -4.27 -10.37
N ALA A 223 19.36 -4.86 -11.50
CA ALA A 223 18.40 -5.97 -11.54
C ALA A 223 18.88 -7.15 -10.67
N ARG A 224 20.17 -7.50 -10.79
CA ARG A 224 20.77 -8.58 -9.98
C ARG A 224 20.82 -8.23 -8.50
N GLU A 225 21.16 -7.00 -8.15
CA GLU A 225 21.24 -6.52 -6.77
C GLU A 225 19.88 -6.53 -6.07
N VAL A 226 18.82 -6.06 -6.74
CA VAL A 226 17.45 -6.10 -6.19
C VAL A 226 17.01 -7.54 -5.93
N LEU A 227 17.18 -8.43 -6.91
CA LEU A 227 16.78 -9.84 -6.76
C LEU A 227 17.60 -10.54 -5.66
N ARG A 228 18.93 -10.37 -5.65
CA ARG A 228 19.80 -10.96 -4.62
C ARG A 228 19.53 -10.41 -3.23
N GLY A 229 19.19 -9.12 -3.15
CA GLY A 229 18.77 -8.47 -1.92
C GLY A 229 17.59 -9.19 -1.29
N ILE A 230 16.53 -9.46 -2.05
CA ILE A 230 15.35 -10.19 -1.57
C ILE A 230 15.68 -11.67 -1.30
N LEU A 231 16.49 -12.32 -2.15
CA LEU A 231 16.97 -13.69 -1.91
C LEU A 231 17.91 -13.81 -0.70
N GLY A 232 18.23 -12.72 0.01
CA GLY A 232 18.85 -12.75 1.34
C GLY A 232 17.94 -13.30 2.45
N THR A 233 16.64 -13.41 2.17
CA THR A 233 15.61 -13.89 3.09
C THR A 233 15.54 -15.42 3.18
N ASP A 234 15.02 -15.90 4.31
CA ASP A 234 14.53 -17.28 4.44
C ASP A 234 13.16 -17.43 3.77
N ARG A 235 12.31 -16.40 3.90
CA ARG A 235 11.03 -16.30 3.19
C ARG A 235 10.82 -14.93 2.55
N ALA A 236 10.40 -14.93 1.29
CA ALA A 236 9.85 -13.74 0.64
C ALA A 236 8.36 -13.95 0.38
N ALA A 237 7.56 -12.89 0.49
CA ALA A 237 6.11 -13.00 0.43
C ALA A 237 5.49 -11.94 -0.47
N PHE A 238 4.37 -12.32 -1.10
CA PHE A 238 3.67 -11.50 -2.08
C PHE A 238 2.15 -11.54 -1.86
N LEU A 239 1.44 -10.58 -2.44
CA LEU A 239 -0.02 -10.48 -2.31
C LEU A 239 -0.78 -11.51 -3.13
N THR A 240 -0.18 -12.04 -4.20
CA THR A 240 -0.81 -13.04 -5.06
C THR A 240 0.22 -14.02 -5.62
N ARG A 241 -0.22 -15.22 -6.00
CA ARG A 241 0.64 -16.23 -6.62
C ARG A 241 1.27 -15.76 -7.93
N ARG A 242 0.58 -14.94 -8.72
CA ARG A 242 1.16 -14.39 -9.97
C ARG A 242 2.32 -13.44 -9.72
N TRP A 243 2.30 -12.69 -8.60
CA TRP A 243 3.39 -11.79 -8.23
C TRP A 243 4.60 -12.58 -7.71
N ALA A 244 4.36 -13.59 -6.85
CA ALA A 244 5.41 -14.52 -6.43
C ALA A 244 6.06 -15.23 -7.61
N ARG A 245 5.25 -15.71 -8.57
CA ARG A 245 5.74 -16.35 -9.79
C ARG A 245 6.57 -15.39 -10.65
N GLY A 246 6.11 -14.16 -10.85
CA GLY A 246 6.87 -13.15 -11.58
C GLY A 246 8.25 -12.88 -10.98
N PHE A 247 8.35 -12.86 -9.64
CA PHE A 247 9.64 -12.77 -8.95
C PHE A 247 10.51 -13.99 -9.21
N ALA A 248 9.96 -15.20 -9.03
CA ALA A 248 10.70 -16.45 -9.28
C ALA A 248 11.23 -16.54 -10.71
N ASP A 249 10.42 -16.16 -11.70
CA ASP A 249 10.82 -16.15 -13.11
C ASP A 249 11.94 -15.13 -13.36
N CYS A 250 11.88 -13.93 -12.73
CA CYS A 250 12.98 -12.97 -12.80
C CYS A 250 14.28 -13.52 -12.17
N CYS A 251 14.18 -14.22 -11.03
CA CYS A 251 15.34 -14.88 -10.42
C CYS A 251 15.95 -15.94 -11.35
N ALA A 252 15.12 -16.76 -12.00
CA ALA A 252 15.59 -17.74 -12.98
C ALA A 252 16.30 -17.06 -14.16
N ASP A 253 15.65 -16.07 -14.78
CA ASP A 253 16.12 -15.46 -16.03
C ASP A 253 17.31 -14.51 -15.87
N VAL A 254 17.39 -13.80 -14.74
CA VAL A 254 18.43 -12.79 -14.47
C VAL A 254 19.60 -13.40 -13.68
N LEU A 255 19.31 -14.24 -12.68
CA LEU A 255 20.35 -14.82 -11.82
C LEU A 255 20.77 -16.23 -12.22
N GLY A 256 19.99 -16.94 -13.04
CA GLY A 256 20.18 -18.38 -13.26
C GLY A 256 19.75 -19.22 -12.07
N ALA A 257 18.84 -18.70 -11.23
CA ALA A 257 18.36 -19.41 -10.04
C ALA A 257 17.52 -20.64 -10.44
N THR A 258 17.56 -21.69 -9.62
CA THR A 258 16.67 -22.84 -9.78
C THR A 258 15.36 -22.57 -9.06
N VAL A 259 14.23 -22.77 -9.76
CA VAL A 259 12.88 -22.62 -9.19
C VAL A 259 12.24 -23.99 -9.09
N ALA A 260 11.82 -24.38 -7.89
CA ALA A 260 11.03 -25.56 -7.62
C ALA A 260 9.67 -25.17 -7.03
N GLU A 261 8.72 -26.10 -7.03
CA GLU A 261 7.45 -25.96 -6.32
C GLU A 261 7.34 -27.12 -5.33
N ASP A 262 7.05 -26.81 -4.08
CA ASP A 262 6.76 -27.82 -3.06
C ASP A 262 5.38 -28.42 -3.36
N GLU A 263 5.31 -29.71 -3.68
CA GLU A 263 4.05 -30.38 -4.05
C GLU A 263 3.02 -30.43 -2.90
N SER A 264 3.48 -30.33 -1.64
CA SER A 264 2.62 -30.42 -0.46
C SER A 264 2.00 -29.07 -0.09
N THR A 265 2.74 -27.98 -0.26
CA THR A 265 2.30 -26.62 0.11
C THR A 265 1.89 -25.77 -1.10
N GLY A 266 2.39 -26.12 -2.29
CA GLY A 266 2.27 -25.33 -3.51
C GLY A 266 3.10 -24.03 -3.49
N GLU A 267 4.00 -23.86 -2.51
CA GLU A 267 4.92 -22.73 -2.42
C GLU A 267 6.07 -22.89 -3.42
N LEU A 268 6.54 -21.77 -3.97
CA LEU A 268 7.72 -21.78 -4.83
C LEU A 268 8.98 -21.69 -3.97
N GLU A 269 10.02 -22.42 -4.35
CA GLU A 269 11.35 -22.34 -3.74
C GLU A 269 12.36 -21.85 -4.78
N VAL A 270 13.09 -20.79 -4.45
CA VAL A 270 14.11 -20.20 -5.33
C VAL A 270 15.48 -20.45 -4.73
N SER A 271 16.30 -21.25 -5.42
CA SER A 271 17.66 -21.58 -5.00
C SER A 271 18.70 -20.83 -5.83
N CYS A 272 19.53 -20.03 -5.17
CA CYS A 272 20.59 -19.23 -5.79
C CYS A 272 21.79 -19.12 -4.84
N ASP A 273 23.01 -19.23 -5.37
CA ASP A 273 24.26 -19.06 -4.62
C ASP A 273 24.33 -19.89 -3.31
N GLY A 274 23.82 -21.13 -3.36
CA GLY A 274 23.84 -22.09 -2.25
C GLY A 274 22.79 -21.86 -1.15
N ARG A 275 21.83 -20.94 -1.37
CA ARG A 275 20.73 -20.64 -0.45
C ARG A 275 19.39 -20.84 -1.14
N THR A 276 18.37 -21.19 -0.36
CA THR A 276 17.00 -21.38 -0.83
C THR A 276 16.07 -20.46 -0.08
N THR A 277 15.32 -19.64 -0.82
CA THR A 277 14.27 -18.77 -0.29
C THR A 277 12.91 -19.35 -0.66
N ARG A 278 12.00 -19.51 0.32
CA ARG A 278 10.62 -19.93 0.06
C ARG A 278 9.73 -18.73 -0.23
N LEU A 279 8.84 -18.85 -1.20
CA LEU A 279 7.94 -17.78 -1.62
C LEU A 279 6.51 -18.02 -1.11
N GLY A 280 6.09 -17.20 -0.13
CA GLY A 280 4.75 -17.21 0.43
C GLY A 280 3.76 -16.29 -0.31
N VAL A 281 2.47 -16.58 -0.16
CA VAL A 281 1.38 -15.73 -0.67
C VAL A 281 0.42 -15.39 0.46
N HIS A 282 0.37 -14.10 0.83
CA HIS A 282 -0.56 -13.61 1.86
C HIS A 282 -1.36 -12.42 1.32
N GLY A 283 -2.59 -12.68 0.89
CA GLY A 283 -3.52 -11.66 0.40
C GLY A 283 -4.01 -10.78 1.54
N LEU A 284 -3.59 -9.51 1.59
CA LEU A 284 -4.02 -8.58 2.62
C LEU A 284 -5.53 -8.28 2.49
N GLY A 285 -6.28 -8.53 3.57
CA GLY A 285 -7.71 -8.26 3.68
C GLY A 285 -8.06 -6.96 4.41
N ALA A 286 -9.34 -6.68 4.46
CA ALA A 286 -9.93 -5.53 5.16
C ALA A 286 -10.21 -5.85 6.64
N ASP A 287 -10.05 -4.85 7.50
CA ASP A 287 -10.48 -4.92 8.90
C ASP A 287 -11.98 -4.57 9.02
N ALA A 288 -12.82 -5.59 9.06
CA ALA A 288 -14.27 -5.43 9.03
C ALA A 288 -14.81 -4.64 10.23
N GLN A 289 -14.25 -4.90 11.42
CA GLN A 289 -14.72 -4.28 12.64
C GLN A 289 -14.38 -2.80 12.63
N PHE A 290 -13.10 -2.48 12.40
CA PHE A 290 -12.64 -1.09 12.32
C PHE A 290 -13.43 -0.29 11.27
N LEU A 291 -13.60 -0.85 10.06
CA LEU A 291 -14.29 -0.15 8.98
C LEU A 291 -15.75 0.14 9.32
N ARG A 292 -16.48 -0.82 9.89
CA ARG A 292 -17.89 -0.61 10.28
C ARG A 292 -18.02 0.39 11.42
N GLU A 293 -17.18 0.30 12.45
CA GLU A 293 -17.16 1.26 13.56
C GLU A 293 -16.84 2.68 13.08
N ARG A 294 -15.85 2.81 12.20
CA ARG A 294 -15.45 4.11 11.65
C ARG A 294 -16.49 4.68 10.69
N ALA A 295 -17.15 3.83 9.89
CA ALA A 295 -18.18 4.23 8.94
C ALA A 295 -19.53 4.61 9.60
N GLY A 296 -19.71 4.25 10.88
CA GLY A 296 -20.86 4.64 11.71
C GLY A 296 -20.63 5.88 12.58
N GLN A 297 -19.56 6.64 12.38
CA GLN A 297 -19.29 7.88 13.13
C GLN A 297 -20.06 9.08 12.54
N ASP A 298 -20.38 10.06 13.38
CA ASP A 298 -21.19 11.23 13.02
C ASP A 298 -20.63 12.04 11.84
N ASP A 299 -19.31 12.14 11.73
CA ASP A 299 -18.66 12.85 10.62
C ASP A 299 -18.85 12.15 9.27
N VAL A 300 -19.05 10.82 9.25
CA VAL A 300 -19.41 10.06 8.04
C VAL A 300 -20.86 10.29 7.68
N GLU A 301 -21.76 10.29 8.66
CA GLU A 301 -23.19 10.60 8.43
C GLU A 301 -23.39 12.01 7.88
N GLU A 302 -22.63 12.99 8.39
CA GLU A 302 -22.59 14.34 7.83
C GLU A 302 -22.19 14.32 6.34
N ARG A 303 -21.16 13.54 5.98
CA ARG A 303 -20.72 13.43 4.58
C ARG A 303 -21.70 12.64 3.71
N ILE A 304 -22.44 11.68 4.26
CA ILE A 304 -23.52 11.00 3.55
C ILE A 304 -24.62 11.99 3.17
N ALA A 305 -25.03 12.87 4.10
CA ALA A 305 -26.04 13.89 3.82
C ALA A 305 -25.59 14.82 2.70
N MET A 306 -24.35 15.35 2.79
CA MET A 306 -23.76 16.20 1.74
C MET A 306 -23.69 15.49 0.38
N LEU A 307 -23.25 14.24 0.35
CA LEU A 307 -23.16 13.47 -0.90
C LEU A 307 -24.55 13.22 -1.50
N ARG A 308 -25.58 12.94 -0.70
CA ARG A 308 -26.95 12.77 -1.19
C ARG A 308 -27.49 14.03 -1.84
N GLU A 309 -27.19 15.20 -1.28
CA GLU A 309 -27.52 16.50 -1.88
C GLU A 309 -26.81 16.69 -3.23
N GLU A 310 -25.51 16.40 -3.30
CA GLU A 310 -24.73 16.51 -4.54
C GLU A 310 -25.15 15.51 -5.63
N ILE A 311 -25.51 14.28 -5.26
CA ILE A 311 -26.00 13.25 -6.18
C ILE A 311 -27.38 13.64 -6.74
N GLY A 312 -28.25 14.15 -5.87
CA GLY A 312 -29.61 14.55 -6.20
C GLY A 312 -30.52 13.39 -6.61
N SER A 313 -31.67 13.73 -7.18
CA SER A 313 -32.69 12.78 -7.63
C SER A 313 -32.87 12.83 -9.15
N ASP A 314 -33.29 11.72 -9.74
CA ASP A 314 -33.69 11.65 -11.14
C ASP A 314 -35.05 12.35 -11.40
N ALA A 315 -35.47 12.36 -12.66
CA ALA A 315 -36.72 12.97 -13.09
C ALA A 315 -37.98 12.35 -12.43
N ASP A 316 -37.88 11.12 -11.92
CA ASP A 316 -38.96 10.41 -11.23
C ASP A 316 -38.92 10.64 -9.70
N GLY A 317 -38.02 11.50 -9.21
CA GLY A 317 -37.83 11.81 -7.80
C GLY A 317 -37.10 10.71 -7.01
N ARG A 318 -36.43 9.77 -7.70
CA ARG A 318 -35.67 8.68 -7.06
C ARG A 318 -34.21 9.11 -6.91
N PRO A 319 -33.49 8.68 -5.86
CA PRO A 319 -32.05 8.92 -5.77
C PRO A 319 -31.34 8.40 -7.03
N ARG A 320 -30.45 9.22 -7.61
CA ARG A 320 -29.63 8.76 -8.73
C ARG A 320 -28.69 7.65 -8.29
N ARG A 321 -28.40 6.72 -9.19
CA ARG A 321 -27.42 5.66 -8.96
C ARG A 321 -26.01 6.23 -8.85
N THR A 322 -25.13 5.54 -8.16
CA THR A 322 -23.73 5.96 -8.00
C THR A 322 -22.73 4.94 -8.57
N ILE A 323 -21.77 5.44 -9.34
CA ILE A 323 -20.53 4.71 -9.65
C ILE A 323 -19.43 5.38 -8.84
N VAL A 324 -18.81 4.64 -7.92
CA VAL A 324 -17.85 5.16 -6.97
C VAL A 324 -16.46 4.63 -7.28
N ARG A 325 -15.47 5.53 -7.23
CA ARG A 325 -14.06 5.18 -7.11
C ARG A 325 -13.41 6.06 -6.06
N VAL A 326 -12.50 5.48 -5.30
CA VAL A 326 -11.70 6.18 -4.29
C VAL A 326 -10.27 5.77 -4.49
N ASP A 327 -9.49 6.62 -5.14
CA ASP A 327 -8.11 6.34 -5.48
C ASP A 327 -7.25 7.55 -5.15
N ARG A 328 -5.96 7.29 -4.94
CA ARG A 328 -4.97 8.33 -5.20
C ARG A 328 -4.84 8.52 -6.70
N THR A 329 -4.48 9.72 -7.12
CA THR A 329 -4.26 10.09 -8.52
C THR A 329 -2.91 9.59 -8.97
N GLU A 330 -2.87 8.28 -9.08
CA GLU A 330 -1.73 7.45 -9.37
C GLU A 330 -1.93 6.86 -10.77
N LEU A 331 -0.86 6.80 -11.56
CA LEU A 331 -0.92 6.38 -12.96
C LEU A 331 -1.50 4.97 -13.10
N SER A 332 -1.14 4.09 -12.15
CA SER A 332 -1.59 2.70 -12.14
C SER A 332 -3.10 2.52 -11.91
N LYS A 333 -3.80 3.55 -11.39
CA LYS A 333 -5.23 3.47 -11.02
C LYS A 333 -6.20 3.66 -12.19
N ASN A 334 -5.70 4.04 -13.37
CA ASN A 334 -6.46 4.03 -14.62
C ASN A 334 -7.76 4.86 -14.58
N ILE A 335 -7.70 6.02 -13.92
CA ILE A 335 -8.81 6.96 -13.71
C ILE A 335 -9.36 7.46 -15.04
N VAL A 336 -8.48 7.90 -15.94
CA VAL A 336 -8.84 8.47 -17.24
C VAL A 336 -9.65 7.48 -18.09
N ARG A 337 -9.21 6.21 -18.20
CA ARG A 337 -10.00 5.20 -18.95
C ARG A 337 -11.31 4.86 -18.26
N GLY A 338 -11.36 4.91 -16.93
CA GLY A 338 -12.61 4.76 -16.17
C GLY A 338 -13.62 5.88 -16.49
N LEU A 339 -13.14 7.13 -16.55
CA LEU A 339 -13.96 8.28 -16.97
C LEU A 339 -14.42 8.14 -18.43
N HIS A 340 -13.54 7.73 -19.35
CA HIS A 340 -13.94 7.47 -20.73
C HIS A 340 -14.98 6.34 -20.85
N ALA A 341 -14.87 5.29 -20.04
CA ALA A 341 -15.86 4.22 -20.00
C ALA A 341 -17.22 4.73 -19.50
N TYR A 342 -17.22 5.62 -18.50
CA TYR A 342 -18.43 6.30 -18.05
C TYR A 342 -19.02 7.22 -19.13
N GLY A 343 -18.20 8.02 -19.81
CA GLY A 343 -18.65 8.83 -20.95
C GLY A 343 -19.26 7.95 -22.06
N ARG A 344 -18.64 6.80 -22.35
CA ARG A 344 -19.14 5.83 -23.33
C ARG A 344 -20.46 5.17 -22.90
N LEU A 345 -20.62 4.85 -21.62
CA LEU A 345 -21.89 4.39 -21.04
C LEU A 345 -23.01 5.40 -21.35
N LEU A 346 -22.77 6.70 -21.09
CA LEU A 346 -23.77 7.75 -21.35
C LEU A 346 -24.07 7.95 -22.84
N THR A 347 -23.10 7.69 -23.73
CA THR A 347 -23.31 7.67 -25.18
C THR A 347 -24.21 6.51 -25.59
N ASP A 348 -23.82 5.29 -25.23
CA ASP A 348 -24.40 4.05 -25.75
C ASP A 348 -25.72 3.69 -25.05
N ARG A 349 -25.89 4.15 -23.82
CA ARG A 349 -27.02 3.85 -22.92
C ARG A 349 -27.65 5.16 -22.41
N PRO A 350 -28.30 5.94 -23.29
CA PRO A 350 -28.87 7.24 -22.94
C PRO A 350 -29.92 7.16 -21.81
N GLU A 351 -30.47 5.99 -21.51
CA GLU A 351 -31.34 5.73 -20.37
C GLU A 351 -30.70 6.05 -19.00
N TRP A 352 -29.37 6.14 -18.92
CA TRP A 352 -28.65 6.50 -17.70
C TRP A 352 -28.47 8.01 -17.51
N ARG A 353 -28.70 8.82 -18.55
CA ARG A 353 -28.55 10.28 -18.45
C ARG A 353 -29.54 10.85 -17.44
N GLY A 354 -29.06 11.67 -16.51
CA GLY A 354 -29.85 12.19 -15.40
C GLY A 354 -30.23 11.16 -14.33
N ARG A 355 -29.75 9.91 -14.43
CA ARG A 355 -30.08 8.80 -13.51
C ARG A 355 -28.88 8.18 -12.79
N VAL A 356 -27.65 8.51 -13.19
CA VAL A 356 -26.43 8.03 -12.55
C VAL A 356 -25.43 9.19 -12.37
N VAL A 357 -24.63 9.12 -11.30
CA VAL A 357 -23.52 10.03 -11.03
C VAL A 357 -22.26 9.21 -10.80
N HIS A 358 -21.16 9.61 -11.42
CA HIS A 358 -19.85 9.04 -11.13
C HIS A 358 -19.14 9.88 -10.05
N LEU A 359 -19.00 9.34 -8.84
CA LEU A 359 -18.22 9.92 -7.76
C LEU A 359 -16.76 9.48 -7.91
N ALA A 360 -15.89 10.41 -8.30
CA ALA A 360 -14.45 10.19 -8.41
C ALA A 360 -13.73 10.92 -7.28
N LEU A 361 -13.39 10.19 -6.22
CA LEU A 361 -12.55 10.70 -5.14
C LEU A 361 -11.10 10.42 -5.54
N ALA A 362 -10.42 11.45 -6.01
CA ALA A 362 -9.13 11.38 -6.68
C ALA A 362 -8.13 12.26 -5.92
N TYR A 363 -7.49 11.68 -4.90
CA TYR A 363 -6.60 12.42 -4.00
C TYR A 363 -5.18 12.52 -4.57
N PRO A 364 -4.51 13.69 -4.50
CA PRO A 364 -3.15 13.86 -5.00
C PRO A 364 -2.20 12.78 -4.46
N SER A 365 -1.51 12.06 -5.36
CA SER A 365 -0.49 11.07 -4.98
C SER A 365 0.87 11.74 -4.72
N ARG A 366 1.59 12.10 -5.79
CA ARG A 366 2.95 12.66 -5.77
C ARG A 366 2.96 13.95 -6.60
N GLN A 367 3.04 15.10 -5.95
CA GLN A 367 2.93 16.40 -6.63
C GLN A 367 4.27 16.94 -7.14
N ASP A 368 5.38 16.34 -6.68
CA ASP A 368 6.75 16.64 -7.06
C ASP A 368 7.09 16.15 -8.48
N LEU A 369 6.49 15.03 -8.92
CA LEU A 369 6.72 14.46 -10.24
C LEU A 369 5.80 15.08 -11.33
N ALA A 370 6.38 15.47 -12.47
CA ALA A 370 5.67 16.12 -13.57
C ALA A 370 4.54 15.26 -14.16
N VAL A 371 4.83 13.99 -14.44
CA VAL A 371 3.87 13.02 -15.00
C VAL A 371 2.60 12.86 -14.14
N TYR A 372 2.70 13.00 -12.82
CA TYR A 372 1.54 12.95 -11.92
C TYR A 372 0.70 14.23 -11.96
N ARG A 373 1.34 15.38 -12.12
CA ARG A 373 0.62 16.66 -12.32
C ARG A 373 -0.11 16.67 -13.66
N GLU A 374 0.51 16.14 -14.71
CA GLU A 374 -0.08 16.00 -16.04
C GLU A 374 -1.28 15.04 -16.01
N TYR A 375 -1.12 13.88 -15.38
CA TYR A 375 -2.22 12.93 -15.21
C TYR A 375 -3.39 13.53 -14.40
N MET A 376 -3.10 14.31 -13.37
CA MET A 376 -4.12 15.07 -12.62
C MET A 376 -4.87 16.09 -13.47
N SER A 377 -4.14 16.79 -14.33
CA SER A 377 -4.74 17.71 -15.31
C SER A 377 -5.65 16.95 -16.27
N GLU A 378 -5.21 15.77 -16.74
CA GLU A 378 -5.99 14.95 -17.66
C GLU A 378 -7.26 14.39 -17.03
N VAL A 379 -7.19 13.94 -15.76
CA VAL A 379 -8.38 13.52 -15.00
C VAL A 379 -9.40 14.65 -14.91
N SER A 380 -8.96 15.86 -14.54
CA SER A 380 -9.85 17.04 -14.47
C SER A 380 -10.44 17.37 -15.84
N ARG A 381 -9.61 17.38 -16.89
CA ARG A 381 -10.01 17.70 -18.27
C ARG A 381 -11.11 16.75 -18.76
N VAL A 382 -10.95 15.44 -18.57
CA VAL A 382 -11.93 14.44 -19.03
C VAL A 382 -13.22 14.51 -18.22
N ALA A 383 -13.14 14.77 -16.91
CA ALA A 383 -14.34 14.98 -16.09
C ALA A 383 -15.14 16.21 -16.56
N ASP A 384 -14.46 17.32 -16.82
CA ASP A 384 -15.07 18.57 -17.31
C ASP A 384 -15.67 18.39 -18.72
N GLU A 385 -15.02 17.62 -19.59
CA GLU A 385 -15.54 17.28 -20.93
C GLU A 385 -16.86 16.50 -20.84
N ILE A 386 -16.93 15.48 -19.96
CA ILE A 386 -18.16 14.71 -19.74
C ILE A 386 -19.26 15.61 -19.17
N ASN A 387 -18.93 16.42 -18.15
CA ASN A 387 -19.89 17.34 -17.54
C ASN A 387 -20.41 18.38 -18.53
N SER A 388 -19.56 18.92 -19.41
CA SER A 388 -19.96 19.88 -20.44
C SER A 388 -20.83 19.24 -21.53
N THR A 389 -20.58 17.97 -21.87
CA THR A 389 -21.30 17.25 -22.92
C THR A 389 -22.68 16.78 -22.48
N TYR A 390 -22.79 16.28 -21.25
CA TYR A 390 -24.01 15.61 -20.76
C TYR A 390 -24.73 16.33 -19.63
N GLY A 391 -24.06 17.25 -18.93
CA GLY A 391 -24.61 17.93 -17.77
C GLY A 391 -25.80 18.82 -18.09
N THR A 392 -26.69 18.95 -17.11
CA THR A 392 -27.85 19.83 -17.12
C THR A 392 -27.84 20.70 -15.87
N PRO A 393 -28.69 21.74 -15.77
CA PRO A 393 -28.73 22.58 -14.56
C PRO A 393 -29.00 21.81 -13.26
N ASP A 394 -29.63 20.63 -13.35
CA ASP A 394 -30.03 19.78 -12.23
C ASP A 394 -29.20 18.48 -12.12
N TRP A 395 -28.21 18.27 -12.99
CA TRP A 395 -27.40 17.04 -13.02
C TRP A 395 -25.96 17.30 -13.44
N THR A 396 -25.04 16.94 -12.54
CA THR A 396 -23.59 16.87 -12.81
C THR A 396 -23.19 15.40 -12.95
N PRO A 397 -22.88 14.91 -14.17
CA PRO A 397 -22.56 13.50 -14.41
C PRO A 397 -21.36 12.98 -13.61
N VAL A 398 -20.31 13.78 -13.44
CA VAL A 398 -19.07 13.41 -12.74
C VAL A 398 -18.82 14.42 -11.60
N VAL A 399 -18.79 13.91 -10.37
CA VAL A 399 -18.40 14.70 -9.19
C VAL A 399 -16.99 14.31 -8.78
N LEU A 400 -16.06 15.25 -8.93
CA LEU A 400 -14.64 15.06 -8.70
C LEU A 400 -14.21 15.70 -7.36
N PHE A 401 -13.64 14.88 -6.47
CA PHE A 401 -13.07 15.37 -5.20
C PHE A 401 -11.55 15.23 -5.20
N LEU A 402 -10.85 16.35 -5.00
CA LEU A 402 -9.38 16.40 -5.04
C LEU A 402 -8.71 16.56 -3.66
N LYS A 403 -9.49 16.55 -2.56
CA LYS A 403 -8.97 16.72 -1.20
C LYS A 403 -9.20 15.46 -0.37
N ASP A 404 -8.12 14.91 0.16
CA ASP A 404 -8.14 13.72 1.02
C ASP A 404 -9.07 13.92 2.22
N ASP A 405 -10.05 13.03 2.32
CA ASP A 405 -11.12 13.09 3.30
C ASP A 405 -11.66 11.67 3.53
N PHE A 406 -11.11 11.00 4.54
CA PHE A 406 -11.46 9.62 4.81
C PHE A 406 -12.94 9.44 5.19
N ALA A 407 -13.54 10.42 5.86
CA ALA A 407 -14.97 10.37 6.19
C ALA A 407 -15.83 10.41 4.92
N ARG A 408 -15.48 11.28 3.95
CA ARG A 408 -16.14 11.30 2.63
C ARG A 408 -15.93 9.99 1.86
N SER A 409 -14.76 9.38 1.95
CA SER A 409 -14.49 8.08 1.32
C SER A 409 -15.43 6.99 1.84
N LEU A 410 -15.57 6.88 3.16
CA LEU A 410 -16.49 5.90 3.78
C LEU A 410 -17.95 6.20 3.45
N ALA A 411 -18.34 7.48 3.42
CA ALA A 411 -19.67 7.89 2.97
C ALA A 411 -19.95 7.45 1.53
N ALA A 412 -18.97 7.64 0.62
CA ALA A 412 -19.07 7.18 -0.76
C ALA A 412 -19.14 5.65 -0.87
N TYR A 413 -18.40 4.92 -0.04
CA TYR A 413 -18.47 3.45 0.01
C TYR A 413 -19.87 2.96 0.39
N ARG A 414 -20.46 3.54 1.43
CA ARG A 414 -21.80 3.20 1.92
C ARG A 414 -22.89 3.45 0.87
N LEU A 415 -22.74 4.53 0.10
CA LEU A 415 -23.68 4.96 -0.93
C LEU A 415 -23.46 4.32 -2.31
N ALA A 416 -22.41 3.51 -2.50
CA ALA A 416 -22.04 2.97 -3.80
C ALA A 416 -23.04 1.92 -4.31
N ASP A 417 -23.68 2.16 -5.46
CA ASP A 417 -24.37 1.09 -6.21
C ASP A 417 -23.37 0.23 -6.99
N VAL A 418 -22.34 0.88 -7.54
CA VAL A 418 -21.25 0.25 -8.29
C VAL A 418 -19.90 0.79 -7.80
N ALA A 419 -18.96 -0.08 -7.50
CA ALA A 419 -17.55 0.27 -7.27
C ALA A 419 -16.74 0.00 -8.54
N LEU A 420 -16.06 1.01 -9.07
CA LEU A 420 -15.18 0.88 -10.22
C LEU A 420 -13.71 0.81 -9.76
N VAL A 421 -13.15 -0.40 -9.78
CA VAL A 421 -11.75 -0.65 -9.41
C VAL A 421 -11.03 -1.23 -10.63
N ASN A 422 -10.54 -0.34 -11.51
CA ASN A 422 -10.05 -0.71 -12.84
C ASN A 422 -8.52 -0.51 -13.06
N PRO A 423 -7.61 -0.74 -12.09
CA PRO A 423 -6.20 -0.43 -12.26
C PRO A 423 -5.56 -1.19 -13.43
N ILE A 424 -4.53 -0.62 -14.03
CA ILE A 424 -3.73 -1.27 -15.09
C ILE A 424 -2.85 -2.39 -14.53
N ARG A 425 -2.28 -2.20 -13.34
CA ARG A 425 -1.64 -3.21 -12.48
C ARG A 425 -1.66 -2.68 -11.06
N ASP A 426 -1.94 -3.54 -10.09
CA ASP A 426 -1.96 -3.12 -8.69
C ASP A 426 -1.70 -4.30 -7.75
N GLY A 427 -0.94 -4.05 -6.68
CA GLY A 427 -0.52 -5.08 -5.73
C GLY A 427 -1.71 -5.70 -5.01
N MET A 428 -2.48 -4.85 -4.30
CA MET A 428 -3.74 -5.18 -3.63
C MET A 428 -4.56 -3.90 -3.33
N ASN A 429 -5.55 -3.60 -4.17
CA ASN A 429 -6.40 -2.42 -3.98
C ASN A 429 -7.47 -2.73 -2.94
N LEU A 430 -7.24 -2.28 -1.71
CA LEU A 430 -8.16 -2.53 -0.60
C LEU A 430 -9.53 -1.88 -0.79
N VAL A 431 -9.69 -0.87 -1.66
CA VAL A 431 -11.03 -0.31 -1.96
C VAL A 431 -11.99 -1.38 -2.48
N ALA A 432 -11.50 -2.34 -3.28
CA ALA A 432 -12.30 -3.48 -3.74
C ALA A 432 -12.79 -4.39 -2.59
N LYS A 433 -12.05 -4.39 -1.47
CA LYS A 433 -12.35 -5.17 -0.26
C LYS A 433 -13.15 -4.35 0.77
N GLU A 434 -12.93 -3.05 0.86
CA GLU A 434 -13.55 -2.14 1.82
C GLU A 434 -15.01 -1.83 1.44
N VAL A 435 -15.29 -1.52 0.17
CA VAL A 435 -16.64 -1.12 -0.26
C VAL A 435 -17.70 -2.19 0.06
N PRO A 436 -17.50 -3.49 -0.26
CA PRO A 436 -18.48 -4.52 0.06
C PRO A 436 -18.71 -4.71 1.56
N VAL A 437 -17.72 -4.39 2.40
CA VAL A 437 -17.78 -4.58 3.87
C VAL A 437 -18.69 -3.56 4.55
N VAL A 438 -18.75 -2.35 4.01
CA VAL A 438 -19.52 -1.23 4.59
C VAL A 438 -20.74 -0.81 3.77
N SER A 439 -20.98 -1.40 2.60
CA SER A 439 -22.13 -1.05 1.75
C SER A 439 -23.47 -1.23 2.49
N ASP A 440 -24.34 -0.21 2.46
CA ASP A 440 -25.64 -0.22 3.13
C ASP A 440 -26.67 -1.10 2.38
N ASP A 441 -26.78 -0.92 1.05
CA ASP A 441 -27.82 -1.54 0.20
C ASP A 441 -27.25 -2.50 -0.87
N GLY A 442 -26.02 -2.98 -0.65
CA GLY A 442 -25.26 -3.81 -1.57
C GLY A 442 -24.63 -3.00 -2.72
N CYS A 443 -23.44 -3.43 -3.13
CA CYS A 443 -22.63 -2.81 -4.18
C CYS A 443 -22.12 -3.84 -5.18
N ALA A 444 -22.29 -3.55 -6.48
CA ALA A 444 -21.70 -4.32 -7.56
C ALA A 444 -20.24 -3.89 -7.79
N LEU A 445 -19.32 -4.85 -7.86
CA LEU A 445 -17.90 -4.56 -8.06
C LEU A 445 -17.51 -4.77 -9.53
N VAL A 446 -17.09 -3.70 -10.21
CA VAL A 446 -16.42 -3.77 -11.52
C VAL A 446 -14.91 -3.77 -11.27
N LEU A 447 -14.25 -4.88 -11.60
CA LEU A 447 -12.88 -5.16 -11.18
C LEU A 447 -11.97 -5.47 -12.37
N SER A 448 -10.85 -4.75 -12.49
CA SER A 448 -9.81 -5.11 -13.45
C SER A 448 -9.20 -6.47 -13.11
N ARG A 449 -9.00 -7.32 -14.13
CA ARG A 449 -8.24 -8.57 -13.98
C ARG A 449 -6.79 -8.36 -13.53
N GLU A 450 -6.27 -7.14 -13.68
CA GLU A 450 -4.90 -6.76 -13.27
C GLU A 450 -4.82 -6.22 -11.84
N ALA A 451 -5.94 -6.07 -11.12
CA ALA A 451 -5.95 -5.76 -9.69
C ALA A 451 -5.51 -6.98 -8.87
N GLY A 452 -4.74 -6.81 -7.80
CA GLY A 452 -4.39 -7.92 -6.90
C GLY A 452 -5.60 -8.64 -6.31
N ALA A 453 -6.60 -7.86 -5.91
CA ALA A 453 -7.86 -8.36 -5.37
C ALA A 453 -8.64 -9.25 -6.35
N TYR A 454 -8.32 -9.24 -7.64
CA TYR A 454 -8.93 -10.15 -8.63
C TYR A 454 -8.77 -11.62 -8.27
N ALA A 455 -7.62 -12.00 -7.69
CA ALA A 455 -7.34 -13.38 -7.30
C ALA A 455 -8.36 -13.93 -6.30
N GLU A 456 -8.95 -13.08 -5.47
CA GLU A 456 -9.89 -13.45 -4.41
C GLU A 456 -11.34 -13.06 -4.75
N LEU A 457 -11.53 -11.94 -5.45
CA LEU A 457 -12.85 -11.33 -5.66
C LEU A 457 -13.40 -11.51 -7.08
N GLY A 458 -12.59 -12.02 -8.01
CA GLY A 458 -12.93 -12.07 -9.44
C GLY A 458 -14.20 -12.86 -9.76
N ALA A 459 -14.48 -13.93 -9.01
CA ALA A 459 -15.64 -14.80 -9.26
C ALA A 459 -17.00 -14.12 -9.05
N ASP A 460 -17.09 -13.16 -8.11
CA ASP A 460 -18.32 -12.44 -7.80
C ASP A 460 -18.35 -11.01 -8.36
N SER A 461 -17.30 -10.61 -9.12
CA SER A 461 -17.14 -9.29 -9.74
C SER A 461 -17.57 -9.27 -11.21
N PHE A 462 -17.76 -8.07 -11.77
CA PHE A 462 -17.80 -7.81 -13.20
C PHE A 462 -16.36 -7.53 -13.67
N VAL A 463 -15.71 -8.56 -14.20
CA VAL A 463 -14.28 -8.52 -14.52
C VAL A 463 -14.06 -7.80 -15.85
N VAL A 464 -13.12 -6.85 -15.88
CA VAL A 464 -12.81 -6.06 -17.08
C VAL A 464 -11.34 -6.16 -17.46
N ASN A 465 -11.07 -6.03 -18.76
CA ASN A 465 -9.74 -5.69 -19.26
C ASN A 465 -9.52 -4.17 -19.08
N PRO A 466 -8.52 -3.71 -18.30
CA PRO A 466 -8.37 -2.29 -17.98
C PRO A 466 -8.11 -1.38 -19.19
N TYR A 467 -7.74 -1.94 -20.33
CA TYR A 467 -7.51 -1.21 -21.58
C TYR A 467 -8.76 -1.14 -22.48
N ASP A 468 -9.77 -1.97 -22.23
CA ASP A 468 -10.98 -2.04 -23.03
C ASP A 468 -12.07 -1.14 -22.44
N ILE A 469 -12.14 0.08 -22.96
CA ILE A 469 -13.11 1.10 -22.56
C ILE A 469 -14.55 0.63 -22.87
N GLY A 470 -14.75 -0.06 -23.99
CA GLY A 470 -16.07 -0.53 -24.41
C GLY A 470 -16.59 -1.65 -23.50
N ASP A 471 -15.71 -2.60 -23.18
CA ASP A 471 -16.00 -3.66 -22.20
C ASP A 471 -16.28 -3.10 -20.81
N THR A 472 -15.48 -2.13 -20.36
CA THR A 472 -15.72 -1.46 -19.08
C THR A 472 -17.07 -0.73 -19.06
N ALA A 473 -17.44 -0.03 -20.14
CA ALA A 473 -18.74 0.64 -20.24
C ALA A 473 -19.91 -0.35 -20.19
N ARG A 474 -19.79 -1.50 -20.87
CA ARG A 474 -20.79 -2.57 -20.81
C ARG A 474 -20.89 -3.19 -19.41
N ALA A 475 -19.75 -3.45 -18.76
CA ALA A 475 -19.73 -3.95 -17.38
C ALA A 475 -20.39 -2.98 -16.40
N LEU A 476 -20.19 -1.66 -16.57
CA LEU A 476 -20.89 -0.64 -15.78
C LEU A 476 -22.41 -0.71 -15.99
N HIS A 477 -22.88 -0.87 -17.23
CA HIS A 477 -24.31 -1.05 -17.52
C HIS A 477 -24.88 -2.32 -16.85
N GLU A 478 -24.19 -3.46 -16.98
CA GLU A 478 -24.59 -4.71 -16.34
C GLU A 478 -24.61 -4.60 -14.81
N ALA A 479 -23.64 -3.91 -14.22
CA ALA A 479 -23.57 -3.66 -12.78
C ALA A 479 -24.72 -2.77 -12.29
N LEU A 480 -25.04 -1.70 -13.03
CA LEU A 480 -26.14 -0.78 -12.70
C LEU A 480 -27.54 -1.41 -12.90
N THR A 481 -27.67 -2.38 -13.79
CA THR A 481 -28.93 -3.13 -14.04
C THR A 481 -29.10 -4.35 -13.13
N LEU A 482 -28.08 -4.69 -12.33
CA LEU A 482 -28.12 -5.84 -11.44
C LEU A 482 -29.23 -5.68 -10.39
N GLU A 483 -30.15 -6.65 -10.35
CA GLU A 483 -31.23 -6.66 -9.38
C GLU A 483 -30.71 -6.68 -7.94
N HIS A 484 -31.41 -5.98 -7.04
CA HIS A 484 -30.99 -5.79 -5.65
C HIS A 484 -30.66 -7.10 -4.92
N GLY A 485 -31.47 -8.16 -5.11
CA GLY A 485 -31.23 -9.46 -4.48
C GLY A 485 -29.91 -10.09 -4.93
N HIS A 486 -29.62 -10.10 -6.23
CA HIS A 486 -28.34 -10.61 -6.76
C HIS A 486 -27.16 -9.73 -6.34
N ARG A 487 -27.37 -8.41 -6.25
CA ARG A 487 -26.35 -7.47 -5.77
C ARG A 487 -25.99 -7.75 -4.31
N ALA A 488 -26.97 -7.90 -3.43
CA ALA A 488 -26.76 -8.21 -2.02
C ALA A 488 -26.02 -9.55 -1.82
N GLU A 489 -26.41 -10.60 -2.56
CA GLU A 489 -25.72 -11.90 -2.49
C GLU A 489 -24.25 -11.82 -2.94
N ARG A 490 -23.96 -11.10 -4.03
CA ARG A 490 -22.58 -10.85 -4.46
C ARG A 490 -21.80 -10.04 -3.43
N THR A 491 -22.39 -8.96 -2.91
CA THR A 491 -21.76 -8.13 -1.87
C THR A 491 -21.39 -8.94 -0.63
N LYS A 492 -22.28 -9.84 -0.18
CA LYS A 492 -22.02 -10.72 0.97
C LYS A 492 -20.82 -11.63 0.74
N LYS A 493 -20.71 -12.25 -0.43
CA LYS A 493 -19.56 -13.11 -0.78
C LYS A 493 -18.27 -12.31 -0.89
N LEU A 494 -18.32 -11.14 -1.55
CA LEU A 494 -17.19 -10.22 -1.65
C LEU A 494 -16.72 -9.77 -0.26
N ALA A 495 -17.63 -9.39 0.63
CA ALA A 495 -17.28 -9.00 2.00
C ALA A 495 -16.65 -10.15 2.79
N ALA A 496 -17.16 -11.39 2.66
CA ALA A 496 -16.59 -12.55 3.32
C ALA A 496 -15.15 -12.85 2.84
N ALA A 497 -14.91 -12.80 1.53
CA ALA A 497 -13.56 -12.97 0.96
C ALA A 497 -12.64 -11.81 1.34
N ALA A 498 -13.15 -10.57 1.32
CA ALA A 498 -12.41 -9.37 1.66
C ALA A 498 -11.85 -9.39 3.10
N THR A 499 -12.55 -10.04 4.03
CA THR A 499 -12.20 -10.04 5.46
C THR A 499 -11.61 -11.38 5.92
N ALA A 500 -11.28 -12.29 5.01
CA ALA A 500 -10.73 -13.61 5.36
C ALA A 500 -9.37 -13.52 6.06
N THR A 501 -8.54 -12.55 5.64
CA THR A 501 -7.19 -12.34 6.18
C THR A 501 -7.02 -10.88 6.59
N PRO A 502 -7.64 -10.45 7.71
CA PRO A 502 -7.52 -9.07 8.19
C PRO A 502 -6.05 -8.73 8.52
N PRO A 503 -5.68 -7.45 8.62
CA PRO A 503 -4.26 -7.07 8.69
C PRO A 503 -3.47 -7.70 9.84
N THR A 504 -4.12 -7.92 11.00
CA THR A 504 -3.49 -8.63 12.11
C THR A 504 -3.16 -10.08 11.75
N ARG A 505 -4.10 -10.84 11.15
CA ARG A 505 -3.84 -12.22 10.72
C ARG A 505 -2.79 -12.26 9.62
N TRP A 506 -2.91 -11.38 8.63
CA TRP A 506 -1.95 -11.25 7.52
C TRP A 506 -0.50 -11.06 8.02
N PHE A 507 -0.32 -10.27 9.08
CA PHE A 507 0.99 -10.03 9.67
C PHE A 507 1.48 -11.23 10.51
N LEU A 508 0.60 -11.83 11.32
CA LEU A 508 0.94 -13.01 12.12
C LEU A 508 1.29 -14.21 11.24
N ASP A 509 0.61 -14.43 10.12
CA ASP A 509 0.92 -15.50 9.16
C ASP A 509 2.37 -15.40 8.65
N GLN A 510 2.87 -14.19 8.40
CA GLN A 510 4.26 -13.99 7.99
C GLN A 510 5.26 -14.32 9.10
N LEU A 511 4.94 -14.00 10.35
CA LEU A 511 5.79 -14.32 11.50
C LEU A 511 5.80 -15.82 11.78
N GLU A 512 4.64 -16.46 11.76
CA GLU A 512 4.48 -17.91 11.91
C GLU A 512 5.30 -18.64 10.85
N ALA A 513 5.17 -18.23 9.57
CA ALA A 513 5.91 -18.85 8.47
C ALA A 513 7.44 -18.76 8.62
N LEU A 514 7.97 -17.70 9.26
CA LEU A 514 9.41 -17.55 9.54
C LEU A 514 9.89 -18.36 10.75
N ARG A 515 9.00 -18.79 11.64
CA ARG A 515 9.37 -19.65 12.78
C ARG A 515 9.67 -21.08 12.35
N ASP A 516 9.08 -21.51 11.24
CA ASP A 516 9.24 -22.83 10.64
C ASP A 516 10.39 -22.91 9.61
N ALA A 517 11.17 -21.83 9.46
CA ALA A 517 12.20 -21.66 8.45
C ALA A 517 13.60 -22.08 8.92
#